data_AF-A0A2V9RRY3-F1
#
_entry.id   AF-A0A2V9RRY3-F1
#
_cell.length_a   1.000
_cell.length_b   1.000
_cell.length_c   1.000
_cell.angle_alpha   90.00
_cell.angle_beta   90.00
_cell.angle_gamma   90.00
#
_symmetry.space_group_name_H-M   'P 1'
#
loop_
_entity.id
_entity.type
_entity.pdbx_description
1 polymer ?
#
loop_
_entity_poly.entity_id
_entity_poly.type
_entity_poly.pdbx_seq_one_letter_code
_entity_poly.pdbx_strand_id
1 'polypeptide(L)'
;IRKEQGKSISQSYISQIENGSRPHMTQSTRTLLAKFFKVHPGFLVDDPKGYHTELTSDLRTTEGKLDVWLLQASERFAADAEVSKILIKLAREKDTRRCLLLLGAILDTPGLADRLLEALKPEAAGTNGTRRRP
;
A
#
# COMPACT_ATOMS: atom_id res chain seq x y z
N ILE A 1 -7.87 -26.62 20.43
CA ILE A 1 -7.67 -27.95 19.79
C ILE A 1 -8.17 -29.11 20.64
N ARG A 2 -7.56 -29.45 21.78
CA ARG A 2 -7.96 -30.65 22.57
C ARG A 2 -9.42 -30.64 23.02
N LYS A 3 -9.92 -29.48 23.47
CA LYS A 3 -11.33 -29.29 23.90
C LYS A 3 -12.34 -29.37 22.76
N GLU A 4 -11.91 -29.13 21.51
CA GLU A 4 -12.80 -28.95 20.36
C GLU A 4 -12.72 -30.11 19.35
N GLN A 5 -11.59 -30.81 19.27
CA GLN A 5 -11.33 -31.87 18.29
C GLN A 5 -10.78 -33.17 18.91
N GLY A 6 -10.58 -33.24 20.24
CA GLY A 6 -10.07 -34.42 20.93
C GLY A 6 -8.61 -34.78 20.64
N LYS A 7 -7.95 -34.07 19.72
CA LYS A 7 -6.55 -34.29 19.32
C LYS A 7 -5.62 -33.32 20.04
N SER A 8 -4.42 -33.78 20.37
CA SER A 8 -3.37 -32.96 20.99
C SER A 8 -2.19 -32.78 20.03
N ILE A 9 -1.61 -31.59 20.04
CA ILE A 9 -0.27 -31.31 19.49
C ILE A 9 0.61 -30.92 20.68
N SER A 10 1.88 -31.33 20.67
CA SER A 10 2.81 -30.97 21.73
C SER A 10 3.17 -29.49 21.65
N GLN A 11 3.22 -28.81 22.80
CA GLN A 11 3.57 -27.39 22.88
C GLN A 11 4.99 -27.13 22.34
N SER A 12 5.93 -28.06 22.58
CA SER A 12 7.28 -27.99 22.03
C SER A 12 7.28 -27.96 20.49
N TYR A 13 6.41 -28.76 19.85
CA TYR A 13 6.29 -28.79 18.40
C TYR A 13 5.67 -27.50 17.84
N ILE A 14 4.70 -26.88 18.53
CA ILE A 14 4.16 -25.56 18.16
C ILE A 14 5.24 -24.49 18.28
N SER A 15 5.97 -24.46 19.40
CA SER A 15 7.03 -23.48 19.62
C SER A 15 8.12 -23.56 18.56
N GLN A 16 8.46 -24.76 18.08
CA GLN A 16 9.42 -24.96 16.98
C GLN A 16 8.92 -24.47 15.61
N ILE A 17 7.61 -24.46 15.39
CA ILE A 17 7.02 -23.87 14.16
C ILE A 17 7.04 -22.34 14.28
N GLU A 18 6.60 -21.81 15.42
CA GLU A 18 6.52 -20.35 15.66
C GLU A 18 7.87 -19.66 15.64
N ASN A 19 8.91 -20.30 16.20
CA ASN A 19 10.27 -19.75 16.23
C ASN A 19 11.08 -20.04 14.94
N GLY A 20 10.46 -20.67 13.93
CA GLY A 20 11.08 -20.95 12.64
C GLY A 20 12.13 -22.09 12.64
N SER A 21 12.38 -22.76 13.78
CA SER A 21 13.31 -23.90 13.84
C SER A 21 12.82 -25.11 13.05
N ARG A 22 11.50 -25.18 12.79
CA ARG A 22 10.87 -26.14 11.88
C ARG A 22 10.03 -25.40 10.83
N PRO A 23 10.58 -25.11 9.63
CA PRO A 23 9.87 -24.35 8.61
C PRO A 23 8.68 -25.10 7.99
N HIS A 24 8.62 -26.42 8.12
CA HIS A 24 7.54 -27.23 7.55
C HIS A 24 6.83 -28.06 8.63
N MET A 25 5.53 -27.85 8.75
CA MET A 25 4.68 -28.70 9.58
C MET A 25 4.25 -29.96 8.84
N THR A 26 4.17 -31.08 9.56
CA THR A 26 3.63 -32.35 9.04
C THR A 26 2.19 -32.19 8.54
N GLN A 27 1.79 -33.04 7.59
CA GLN A 27 0.45 -33.02 7.00
C GLN A 27 -0.67 -33.21 8.04
N SER A 28 -0.43 -34.03 9.07
CA SER A 28 -1.38 -34.28 10.15
C SER A 28 -1.59 -33.04 11.03
N THR A 29 -0.53 -32.31 11.39
CA THR A 29 -0.62 -31.02 12.09
C THR A 29 -1.34 -29.99 11.25
N ARG A 30 -1.01 -29.88 9.96
CA ARG A 30 -1.63 -28.94 9.03
C ARG A 30 -3.14 -29.14 8.94
N THR A 31 -3.56 -30.39 8.79
CA THR A 31 -4.98 -30.76 8.73
C THR A 31 -5.70 -30.41 10.02
N LEU A 32 -5.04 -30.58 11.16
CA LEU A 32 -5.62 -30.27 12.46
C LEU A 32 -5.83 -28.78 12.67
N LEU A 33 -4.80 -27.98 12.38
CA LEU A 33 -4.86 -26.52 12.48
C LEU A 33 -5.85 -25.92 11.49
N ALA A 34 -5.89 -26.42 10.25
CA ALA A 34 -6.85 -26.00 9.23
C ALA A 34 -8.30 -26.19 9.70
N LYS A 35 -8.62 -27.35 10.30
CA LYS A 35 -9.94 -27.61 10.89
C LYS A 35 -10.25 -26.71 12.08
N PHE A 36 -9.24 -26.41 12.91
CA PHE A 36 -9.41 -25.59 14.10
C PHE A 36 -9.67 -24.12 13.75
N PHE A 37 -8.90 -23.57 12.81
CA PHE A 37 -9.05 -22.20 12.33
C PHE A 37 -10.10 -22.04 11.23
N LYS A 38 -10.70 -23.13 10.76
CA LYS A 38 -11.68 -23.16 9.65
C LYS A 38 -11.13 -22.55 8.36
N VAL A 39 -9.86 -22.82 8.07
CA VAL A 39 -9.16 -22.36 6.86
C VAL A 39 -8.78 -23.55 5.98
N HIS A 40 -8.53 -23.30 4.69
CA HIS A 40 -8.00 -24.35 3.80
C HIS A 40 -6.56 -24.71 4.22
N PRO A 41 -6.15 -26.00 4.24
CA PRO A 41 -4.79 -26.40 4.61
C PRO A 41 -3.67 -25.73 3.81
N GLY A 42 -3.98 -25.26 2.60
CA GLY A 42 -3.06 -24.49 1.76
C GLY A 42 -2.66 -23.12 2.32
N PHE A 43 -3.47 -22.52 3.20
CA PHE A 43 -3.14 -21.24 3.86
C PHE A 43 -2.15 -21.36 5.03
N LEU A 44 -1.74 -22.59 5.37
CA LEU A 44 -0.78 -22.88 6.45
C LEU A 44 0.59 -23.27 5.89
N VAL A 45 0.91 -22.76 4.70
CA VAL A 45 2.16 -22.99 3.98
C VAL A 45 2.75 -21.63 3.68
N ASP A 46 4.08 -21.52 3.64
CA ASP A 46 4.73 -20.32 3.15
C ASP A 46 4.25 -20.01 1.74
N ASP A 47 3.95 -18.73 1.52
CA ASP A 47 3.58 -18.25 0.22
C ASP A 47 4.76 -18.47 -0.77
N PRO A 48 4.49 -18.95 -2.01
CA PRO A 48 5.54 -19.08 -3.01
C PRO A 48 6.28 -17.77 -3.24
N LYS A 49 7.57 -17.84 -3.62
CA LYS A 49 8.32 -16.63 -4.00
C LYS A 49 7.57 -15.89 -5.11
N GLY A 50 7.19 -14.64 -4.86
CA GLY A 50 6.42 -13.79 -5.78
C GLY A 50 4.90 -13.82 -5.60
N TYR A 51 4.39 -14.52 -4.58
CA TYR A 51 2.98 -14.45 -4.22
C TYR A 51 2.64 -13.08 -3.64
N HIS A 52 1.58 -12.48 -4.17
CA HIS A 52 0.99 -11.24 -3.68
C HIS A 52 -0.51 -11.48 -3.51
N THR A 53 -1.08 -11.01 -2.41
CA THR A 53 -2.52 -11.13 -2.11
C THR A 53 -3.38 -10.24 -3.00
N GLU A 54 -2.76 -9.45 -3.88
CA GLU A 54 -3.39 -8.55 -4.84
C GLU A 54 -3.12 -9.03 -6.26
N LEU A 55 -4.08 -8.83 -7.18
CA LEU A 55 -3.93 -9.14 -8.60
C LEU A 55 -2.74 -8.34 -9.20
N THR A 56 -1.58 -8.97 -9.21
CA THR A 56 -0.42 -8.55 -9.98
C THR A 56 -0.49 -9.27 -11.32
N SER A 57 -1.35 -8.81 -12.22
CA SER A 57 -1.22 -9.25 -13.61
C SER A 57 0.05 -8.60 -14.17
N ASP A 58 0.97 -9.43 -14.69
CA ASP A 58 2.19 -9.02 -15.37
C ASP A 58 1.96 -8.16 -16.63
N LEU A 59 0.69 -7.81 -16.92
CA LEU A 59 0.28 -6.92 -18.00
C LEU A 59 0.17 -5.44 -17.59
N ARG A 60 0.54 -5.08 -16.35
CA ARG A 60 0.63 -3.68 -15.94
C ARG A 60 2.06 -3.19 -16.20
N THR A 61 2.21 -2.39 -17.25
CA THR A 61 3.39 -1.52 -17.40
C THR A 61 3.63 -0.75 -16.09
N THR A 62 4.86 -0.31 -15.84
CA THR A 62 5.18 0.48 -14.63
C THR A 62 4.25 1.67 -14.44
N GLU A 63 3.76 2.25 -15.53
CA GLU A 63 2.73 3.30 -15.56
C GLU A 63 1.39 2.81 -15.00
N GLY A 64 0.88 1.68 -15.48
CA GLY A 64 -0.37 1.10 -14.97
C GLY A 64 -0.30 0.69 -13.49
N LYS A 65 0.89 0.39 -12.95
CA LYS A 65 1.08 0.18 -11.50
C LYS A 65 1.03 1.49 -10.72
N LEU A 66 1.66 2.54 -11.26
CA LEU A 66 1.71 3.87 -10.66
C LEU A 66 0.31 4.53 -10.60
N ASP A 67 -0.47 4.43 -11.67
CA ASP A 67 -1.81 5.03 -11.75
C ASP A 67 -2.74 4.44 -10.68
N VAL A 68 -2.66 3.11 -10.51
CA VAL A 68 -3.47 2.39 -9.53
C VAL A 68 -3.07 2.74 -8.12
N TRP A 69 -1.77 2.85 -7.87
CA TRP A 69 -1.26 3.30 -6.59
C TRP A 69 -1.76 4.72 -6.26
N LEU A 70 -1.77 5.63 -7.24
CA LEU A 70 -2.29 6.99 -7.06
C LEU A 70 -3.80 7.03 -6.78
N LEU A 71 -4.60 6.19 -7.47
CA LEU A 71 -6.02 6.06 -7.18
C LEU A 71 -6.27 5.56 -5.76
N GLN A 72 -5.58 4.50 -5.33
CA GLN A 72 -5.68 3.99 -3.96
C GLN A 72 -5.19 5.01 -2.92
N ALA A 73 -4.13 5.76 -3.23
CA ALA A 73 -3.64 6.83 -2.37
C ALA A 73 -4.70 7.93 -2.20
N SER A 74 -5.40 8.30 -3.28
CA SER A 74 -6.43 9.34 -3.22
C SER A 74 -7.56 9.05 -2.22
N GLU A 75 -7.91 7.77 -2.03
CA GLU A 75 -8.91 7.33 -1.06
C GLU A 75 -8.41 7.49 0.38
N ARG A 76 -7.11 7.26 0.62
CA ARG A 76 -6.48 7.45 1.94
C ARG A 76 -6.42 8.92 2.35
N PHE A 77 -6.37 9.82 1.37
CA PHE A 77 -6.39 11.27 1.58
C PHE A 77 -7.80 11.87 1.50
N ALA A 78 -8.88 11.08 1.66
CA ALA A 78 -10.25 11.61 1.55
C ALA A 78 -10.56 12.78 2.51
N ALA A 79 -9.85 12.90 3.63
CA ALA A 79 -9.97 14.04 4.56
C ALA A 79 -9.38 15.35 4.00
N ASP A 80 -8.45 15.27 3.04
CA ASP A 80 -7.89 16.40 2.29
C ASP A 80 -8.38 16.33 0.84
N ALA A 81 -9.49 17.03 0.59
CA ALA A 81 -10.14 17.02 -0.72
C ALA A 81 -9.26 17.63 -1.84
N GLU A 82 -8.31 18.52 -1.53
CA GLU A 82 -7.43 19.09 -2.56
C GLU A 82 -6.38 18.05 -2.99
N VAL A 83 -5.72 17.41 -2.02
CA VAL A 83 -4.73 16.36 -2.28
C VAL A 83 -5.38 15.16 -2.98
N SER A 84 -6.54 14.69 -2.49
CA SER A 84 -7.27 13.57 -3.10
C SER A 84 -7.60 13.84 -4.57
N LYS A 85 -8.10 15.04 -4.90
CA LYS A 85 -8.41 15.42 -6.30
C LYS A 85 -7.16 15.47 -7.18
N ILE A 86 -6.04 15.97 -6.68
CA ILE A 86 -4.79 16.03 -7.46
C ILE A 86 -4.28 14.62 -7.75
N LEU A 87 -4.33 13.70 -6.78
CA LEU A 87 -3.93 12.31 -6.97
C LEU A 87 -4.79 11.60 -8.03
N ILE A 88 -6.11 11.80 -8.00
CA ILE A 88 -7.03 11.26 -9.04
C ILE A 88 -6.71 11.87 -10.41
N LYS A 89 -6.46 13.18 -10.46
CA LYS A 89 -6.11 13.86 -11.71
C LYS A 89 -4.81 13.29 -12.30
N LEU A 90 -3.78 13.14 -11.46
CA LEU A 90 -2.49 12.62 -11.86
C LEU A 90 -2.57 11.17 -12.37
N ALA A 91 -3.36 10.32 -11.73
CA ALA A 91 -3.59 8.93 -12.15
C ALA A 91 -4.30 8.77 -13.50
N ARG A 92 -4.92 9.85 -14.01
CA ARG A 92 -5.66 9.87 -15.29
C ARG A 92 -4.88 10.52 -16.42
N GLU A 93 -3.69 11.05 -16.13
CA GLU A 93 -2.84 11.64 -17.16
C GLU A 93 -2.32 10.55 -18.10
N LYS A 94 -2.14 10.90 -19.37
CA LYS A 94 -1.66 9.95 -20.39
C LYS A 94 -0.22 9.47 -20.10
N ASP A 95 0.55 10.28 -19.40
CA ASP A 95 1.94 10.00 -19.01
C ASP A 95 2.19 10.48 -17.57
N THR A 96 1.63 9.73 -16.62
CA THR A 96 1.74 9.95 -15.17
C THR A 96 3.19 10.04 -14.72
N ARG A 97 4.07 9.21 -15.30
CA ARG A 97 5.49 9.17 -14.98
C ARG A 97 6.16 10.50 -15.32
N ARG A 98 5.92 11.04 -16.51
CA ARG A 98 6.48 12.34 -16.92
C ARG A 98 6.01 13.47 -16.00
N CYS A 99 4.76 13.46 -15.55
CA CYS A 99 4.24 14.45 -14.61
C CYS A 99 4.99 14.40 -13.26
N LEU A 100 5.25 13.22 -12.72
CA LEU A 100 6.04 13.07 -11.48
C LEU A 100 7.51 13.46 -11.66
N LEU A 101 8.13 13.12 -12.79
CA LEU A 101 9.50 13.53 -13.09
C LEU A 101 9.61 15.06 -13.23
N LEU A 102 8.61 15.70 -13.84
CA LEU A 102 8.53 17.16 -13.91
C LEU A 102 8.42 17.78 -12.51
N LEU A 103 7.57 17.22 -11.64
CA LEU A 103 7.48 17.66 -10.24
C LEU A 103 8.84 17.55 -9.54
N GLY A 104 9.57 16.44 -9.73
CA GLY A 104 10.94 16.27 -9.22
C GLY A 104 11.87 17.39 -9.68
N ALA A 105 11.91 17.66 -10.99
CA ALA A 105 12.74 18.73 -11.55
C ALA A 105 12.38 20.14 -11.03
N ILE A 106 11.09 20.38 -10.76
CA ILE A 106 10.63 21.63 -10.13
C ILE A 106 11.16 21.74 -8.71
N LEU A 107 11.09 20.66 -7.92
CA LEU A 107 11.56 20.62 -6.53
C LEU A 107 13.09 20.72 -6.44
N ASP A 108 13.82 20.20 -7.43
CA ASP A 108 15.28 20.33 -7.54
C ASP A 108 15.75 21.76 -7.84
N THR A 109 14.84 22.63 -8.29
CA THR A 109 15.16 24.03 -8.61
C THR A 109 14.69 24.96 -7.49
N PRO A 110 15.58 25.52 -6.65
CA PRO A 110 15.20 26.32 -5.49
C PRO A 110 14.31 27.52 -5.85
N GLY A 111 13.18 27.65 -5.15
CA GLY A 111 12.22 28.74 -5.33
C GLY A 111 11.40 28.69 -6.63
N LEU A 112 11.59 27.69 -7.49
CA LEU A 112 10.77 27.54 -8.70
C LEU A 112 9.33 27.12 -8.37
N ALA A 113 9.15 26.21 -7.41
CA ALA A 113 7.83 25.76 -6.98
C ALA A 113 6.95 26.94 -6.53
N ASP A 114 7.48 27.81 -5.67
CA ASP A 114 6.75 28.97 -5.15
C ASP A 114 6.38 29.95 -6.27
N ARG A 115 7.32 30.26 -7.17
CA ARG A 115 7.07 31.13 -8.32
C ARG A 115 6.02 30.57 -9.27
N LEU A 116 6.05 29.26 -9.51
CA LEU A 116 5.03 28.59 -10.32
C LEU A 116 3.67 28.61 -9.62
N LEU A 117 3.62 28.43 -8.31
CA LEU A 117 2.37 28.53 -7.55
C LEU A 117 1.79 29.94 -7.61
N GLU A 118 2.61 30.98 -7.40
CA GLU A 118 2.18 32.38 -7.53
C GLU A 118 1.67 32.70 -8.94
N ALA A 119 2.37 32.21 -9.98
CA ALA A 119 1.99 32.44 -11.37
C ALA A 119 0.72 31.68 -11.79
N LEU A 120 0.52 30.45 -11.30
CA LEU A 120 -0.57 29.56 -11.72
C LEU A 120 -1.82 29.65 -10.83
N LYS A 121 -1.68 30.09 -9.57
CA LYS A 121 -2.76 30.26 -8.58
C LYS A 121 -2.65 31.62 -7.87
N PRO A 122 -2.89 32.74 -8.57
CA PRO A 122 -2.71 34.08 -8.00
C PRO A 122 -3.60 34.35 -6.77
N GLU A 123 -4.76 33.70 -6.65
CA GLU A 123 -5.66 33.86 -5.51
C GLU A 123 -5.13 33.21 -4.21
N ALA A 124 -4.27 32.19 -4.30
CA ALA A 124 -3.69 31.53 -3.13
C ALA A 124 -2.58 32.38 -2.47
N ALA A 125 -1.96 33.29 -3.21
CA ALA A 125 -0.92 34.19 -2.72
C ALA A 125 -1.49 35.42 -1.96
N GLY A 126 -2.74 35.80 -2.21
CA GLY A 126 -3.37 37.02 -1.67
C GLY A 126 -3.86 36.93 -0.23
N THR A 127 -3.94 35.75 0.38
CA THR A 127 -4.54 35.55 1.72
C THR A 127 -3.56 35.77 2.88
N ASN A 128 -2.25 35.88 2.63
CA ASN A 128 -1.25 36.16 3.66
C ASN A 128 -0.95 37.67 3.86
N GLY A 129 -1.55 38.58 3.06
CA GLY A 129 -1.24 40.01 3.07
C GLY A 129 -2.07 40.90 3.98
N THR A 130 -3.26 40.47 4.44
CA THR A 130 -4.25 41.39 5.05
C THR A 130 -4.29 41.40 6.58
N ARG A 131 -3.23 40.98 7.27
CA ARG A 131 -3.05 41.15 8.72
C ARG A 131 -1.84 42.03 9.07
N ARG A 132 -1.85 43.29 8.64
CA ARG A 132 -1.10 44.38 9.28
C ARG A 132 -1.92 45.70 9.23
N ARG A 133 -2.74 45.88 10.27
CA ARG A 133 -3.00 47.04 11.16
C ARG A 133 -2.88 48.48 10.61
N PRO A 134 -3.60 49.48 11.18
CA PRO A 134 -4.05 49.61 12.57
C PRO A 134 -5.55 49.44 12.83
#